data_AF-A0A5J4PD47-F1
#
_entry.id   AF-A0A5J4PD47-F1
#
_cell.length_a   1.000
_cell.length_b   1.000
_cell.length_c   1.000
_cell.angle_alpha   90.00
_cell.angle_beta   90.00
_cell.angle_gamma   90.00
#
_symmetry.space_group_name_H-M   'P 1'
#
loop_
_entity.id
_entity.type
_entity.pdbx_description
1 polymer ?
#
loop_
_entity_poly.entity_id
_entity_poly.type
_entity_poly.pdbx_seq_one_letter_code
_entity_poly.pdbx_strand_id
1 'polypeptide(L)'
;GDLDNAIVIYERQISQDKYDKLADVMGVPHMDASQMGYVNHKSLVWPNECARHKLLDVIGDLALIGKPIMGRIIATRPGHTINNKFARQMRKEIRLHDVQAPIYNCNAEPVLDVNRVRELLPHRYPFQLVDKIIEIGVNYIVGIKNVTANEPFFQGHFPQEPVMPGVLQIEVMAQIGGLLVLNSVEDPDRYSTYFMKIDNVKFRQKVVPGDTLIFRVELLTPIRR
;
A
#
# COMPACT_ATOMS: atom_id res chain seq x y z
N GLY A 1 21.39 11.63 13.58
CA GLY A 1 22.77 11.19 13.80
C GLY A 1 23.33 12.04 14.91
N ASP A 2 24.01 11.42 15.86
CA ASP A 2 24.73 12.14 16.91
C ASP A 2 26.04 12.73 16.36
N LEU A 3 26.57 13.79 16.96
CA LEU A 3 27.81 14.44 16.51
C LEU A 3 29.02 13.48 16.60
N ASP A 4 28.96 12.51 17.53
CA ASP A 4 29.95 11.43 17.71
C ASP A 4 30.11 10.49 16.50
N ASN A 5 29.12 10.47 15.62
CA ASN A 5 29.09 9.63 14.41
C ASN A 5 29.09 10.46 13.11
N ALA A 6 29.22 11.79 13.21
CA ALA A 6 29.23 12.67 12.06
C ALA A 6 30.65 12.85 11.51
N ILE A 7 30.90 12.59 10.22
CA ILE A 7 32.17 12.93 9.58
C ILE A 7 32.12 14.39 9.14
N VAL A 8 32.85 15.27 9.83
CA VAL A 8 32.96 16.69 9.46
C VAL A 8 34.22 16.88 8.62
N ILE A 9 34.04 17.25 7.36
CA ILE A 9 35.12 17.49 6.40
C ILE A 9 35.50 18.97 6.46
N TYR A 10 36.76 19.22 6.80
CA TYR A 10 37.34 20.55 6.85
C TYR A 10 38.07 20.86 5.54
N GLU A 11 37.31 21.34 4.55
CA GLU A 11 37.82 21.64 3.19
C GLU A 11 38.24 23.10 2.98
N ARG A 12 37.83 24.01 3.88
CA ARG A 12 38.12 25.46 3.76
C ARG A 12 38.79 25.95 5.01
N GLN A 13 39.94 26.59 4.84
CA GLN A 13 40.68 27.17 5.95
C GLN A 13 39.86 28.27 6.64
N ILE A 14 39.66 28.14 7.94
CA ILE A 14 39.03 29.12 8.82
C ILE A 14 40.05 29.63 9.85
N SER A 15 39.78 30.79 10.45
CA SER A 15 40.58 31.30 11.57
C SER A 15 40.56 30.32 12.75
N GLN A 16 41.68 30.19 13.47
CA GLN A 16 41.82 29.30 14.64
C GLN A 16 40.67 29.45 15.65
N ASP A 17 40.28 30.69 15.98
CA ASP A 17 39.15 30.97 16.89
C ASP A 17 37.80 30.37 16.43
N LYS A 18 37.58 30.23 15.12
CA LYS A 18 36.37 29.57 14.59
C LYS A 18 36.48 28.05 14.59
N TYR A 19 37.70 27.53 14.42
CA TYR A 19 37.97 26.10 14.49
C TYR A 19 37.80 25.59 15.92
N ASP A 20 38.35 26.30 16.90
CA ASP A 20 38.26 25.93 18.31
C ASP A 20 36.79 25.93 18.79
N LYS A 21 35.99 26.93 18.37
CA LYS A 21 34.53 26.93 18.63
C LYS A 21 33.81 25.74 18.01
N LEU A 22 34.22 25.30 16.81
CA LEU A 22 33.65 24.13 16.17
C LEU A 22 34.05 22.85 16.93
N ALA A 23 35.31 22.76 17.36
CA ALA A 23 35.83 21.66 18.15
C ALA A 23 35.11 21.54 19.51
N ASP A 24 34.84 22.67 20.19
CA ASP A 24 34.09 22.73 21.45
C ASP A 24 32.64 22.23 21.28
N VAL A 25 31.96 22.64 20.21
CA VAL A 25 30.60 22.17 19.90
C VAL A 25 30.57 20.68 19.57
N MET A 26 31.62 20.17 18.94
CA MET A 26 31.78 18.78 18.56
C MET A 26 32.32 17.90 19.70
N GLY A 27 32.79 18.48 20.80
CA GLY A 27 33.43 17.76 21.91
C GLY A 27 34.78 17.11 21.56
N VAL A 28 35.50 17.64 20.56
CA VAL A 28 36.78 17.09 20.07
C VAL A 28 37.98 17.96 20.47
N PRO A 29 39.21 17.40 20.55
CA PRO A 29 40.40 18.17 20.91
C PRO A 29 40.69 19.30 19.91
N HIS A 30 41.21 20.43 20.41
CA HIS A 30 41.68 21.52 19.56
C HIS A 30 42.84 21.06 18.68
N MET A 31 42.78 21.39 17.40
CA MET A 31 43.79 21.06 16.40
C MET A 31 44.18 22.32 15.63
N ASP A 32 45.33 22.27 14.96
CA ASP A 32 45.81 23.36 14.13
C ASP A 32 44.88 23.56 12.92
N ALA A 33 44.24 24.73 12.84
CA ALA A 33 43.31 25.07 11.76
C ALA A 33 43.99 25.19 10.38
N SER A 34 45.33 25.13 10.31
CA SER A 34 46.06 25.05 9.05
C SER A 34 46.06 23.65 8.42
N GLN A 35 45.76 22.60 9.19
CA GLN A 35 45.70 21.23 8.70
C GLN A 35 44.30 20.89 8.17
N MET A 36 44.17 20.74 6.85
CA MET A 36 42.93 20.31 6.21
C MET A 36 42.71 18.80 6.34
N GLY A 37 41.46 18.37 6.48
CA GLY A 37 41.15 16.96 6.67
C GLY A 37 39.81 16.74 7.38
N TYR A 38 39.81 15.94 8.44
CA TYR A 38 38.62 15.61 9.21
C TYR A 38 38.74 16.20 10.61
N VAL A 39 37.67 16.84 11.07
CA VAL A 39 37.63 17.43 12.44
C VAL A 39 37.48 16.33 13.50
N ASN A 40 36.92 15.17 13.13
CA ASN A 40 36.76 14.04 14.04
C ASN A 40 38.08 13.27 14.23
N HIS A 41 38.32 12.85 15.47
CA HIS A 41 39.48 12.03 15.86
C HIS A 41 39.43 10.57 15.35
N LYS A 42 38.28 10.13 14.80
CA LYS A 42 38.15 8.80 14.21
C LYS A 42 38.70 8.79 12.79
N SER A 43 39.76 8.03 12.57
CA SER A 43 40.28 7.75 11.23
C SER A 43 39.21 7.06 10.39
N LEU A 44 39.14 7.43 9.11
CA LEU A 44 38.29 6.71 8.17
C LEU A 44 38.75 5.26 8.07
N VAL A 45 37.80 4.33 8.17
CA VAL A 45 38.08 2.91 7.95
C VAL A 45 38.44 2.66 6.47
N TRP A 46 37.83 3.41 5.55
CA TRP A 46 38.10 3.34 4.12
C TRP A 46 38.31 4.72 3.48
N PRO A 47 39.12 4.84 2.42
CA PRO A 47 39.31 6.10 1.69
C PRO A 47 38.01 6.72 1.12
N ASN A 48 36.99 5.89 0.86
CA ASN A 48 35.72 6.30 0.27
C ASN A 48 34.54 6.22 1.24
N GLU A 49 34.79 6.30 2.56
CA GLU A 49 33.75 6.08 3.58
C GLU A 49 32.55 7.03 3.45
N CYS A 50 32.78 8.31 3.13
CA CYS A 50 31.71 9.27 2.89
C CYS A 50 30.76 8.82 1.76
N ALA A 51 31.30 8.20 0.70
CA ALA A 51 30.50 7.67 -0.39
C ALA A 51 29.72 6.41 0.03
N ARG A 52 30.33 5.55 0.86
CA ARG A 52 29.67 4.34 1.42
C ARG A 52 28.50 4.70 2.32
N HIS A 53 28.67 5.66 3.21
CA HIS A 53 27.57 6.17 4.04
C HIS A 53 26.43 6.70 3.16
N LYS A 54 26.76 7.46 2.12
CA LYS A 54 25.73 7.99 1.24
C LYS A 54 25.00 6.91 0.43
N LEU A 55 25.70 5.85 0.05
CA LEU A 55 25.11 4.68 -0.58
C LEU A 55 24.16 3.96 0.40
N LEU A 56 24.57 3.76 1.65
CA LEU A 56 23.73 3.14 2.68
C LEU A 56 22.48 3.96 2.98
N ASP A 57 22.59 5.29 3.04
CA ASP A 57 21.43 6.20 3.17
C ASP A 57 20.43 5.96 2.04
N VAL A 58 20.91 5.90 0.79
CA VAL A 58 20.08 5.67 -0.39
C VAL A 58 19.40 4.29 -0.31
N ILE A 59 20.15 3.25 0.05
CA ILE A 59 19.60 1.89 0.20
C ILE A 59 18.53 1.85 1.30
N GLY A 60 18.81 2.45 2.46
CA GLY A 60 17.89 2.51 3.59
C GLY A 60 16.59 3.26 3.26
N ASP A 61 16.69 4.43 2.63
CA ASP A 61 15.53 5.22 2.21
C ASP A 61 14.70 4.47 1.14
N LEU A 62 15.36 3.76 0.20
CA LEU A 62 14.68 2.98 -0.83
C LEU A 62 14.00 1.73 -0.29
N ALA A 63 14.50 1.14 0.80
CA ALA A 63 13.85 0.01 1.47
C ALA A 63 12.41 0.36 1.91
N LEU A 64 12.10 1.65 2.13
CA LEU A 64 10.75 2.13 2.46
C LEU A 64 9.73 1.94 1.33
N ILE A 65 10.17 1.61 0.10
CA ILE A 65 9.29 1.21 -1.00
C ILE A 65 8.52 -0.07 -0.65
N GLY A 66 9.11 -0.97 0.13
CA GLY A 66 8.45 -2.19 0.64
C GLY A 66 8.28 -3.31 -0.39
N LYS A 67 8.88 -3.18 -1.58
CA LYS A 67 9.00 -4.25 -2.58
C LYS A 67 10.43 -4.32 -3.13
N PRO A 68 10.92 -5.52 -3.50
CA PRO A 68 12.19 -5.66 -4.20
C PRO A 68 12.16 -4.88 -5.52
N ILE A 69 13.23 -4.14 -5.81
CA ILE A 69 13.35 -3.37 -7.05
C ILE A 69 14.27 -4.14 -8.00
N MET A 70 13.73 -4.61 -9.11
CA MET A 70 14.53 -5.14 -10.21
C MET A 70 14.80 -4.01 -11.21
N GLY A 71 15.90 -3.29 -11.00
CA GLY A 71 16.26 -2.17 -11.87
C GLY A 71 17.55 -1.47 -11.47
N ARG A 72 17.96 -0.49 -12.27
CA ARG A 72 19.13 0.36 -12.01
C ARG A 72 18.70 1.70 -11.45
N ILE A 73 19.24 2.07 -10.29
CA ILE A 73 19.02 3.37 -9.66
C ILE A 73 20.25 4.22 -9.85
N ILE A 74 20.06 5.43 -10.38
CA ILE A 74 21.13 6.42 -10.57
C ILE A 74 20.84 7.60 -9.66
N ALA A 75 21.75 7.89 -8.73
CA ALA A 75 21.62 8.96 -7.76
C ALA A 75 22.76 9.97 -7.93
N THR A 76 22.41 11.22 -8.23
CA THR A 76 23.38 12.33 -8.35
C THR A 76 23.15 13.31 -7.21
N ARG A 77 24.14 13.44 -6.30
CA ARG A 77 24.03 14.25 -5.08
C ARG A 77 22.76 13.90 -4.26
N PRO A 78 22.56 12.63 -3.89
CA PRO A 78 21.36 12.22 -3.15
C PRO A 78 21.30 12.86 -1.77
N GLY A 79 20.11 12.90 -1.19
CA GLY A 79 19.86 13.36 0.17
C GLY A 79 18.55 12.77 0.68
N HIS A 80 18.39 12.66 2.00
CA HIS A 80 17.25 11.97 2.59
C HIS A 80 15.90 12.49 2.08
N THR A 81 15.76 13.82 1.95
CA THR A 81 14.51 14.43 1.47
C THR A 81 14.15 13.98 0.06
N ILE A 82 15.12 13.89 -0.86
CA ILE A 82 14.84 13.50 -2.25
C ILE A 82 14.64 11.98 -2.37
N ASN A 83 15.43 11.19 -1.64
CA ASN A 83 15.29 9.74 -1.60
C ASN A 83 13.91 9.34 -1.07
N ASN A 84 13.47 9.95 0.04
CA ASN A 84 12.15 9.69 0.62
C ASN A 84 11.00 10.11 -0.31
N LYS A 85 11.12 11.24 -1.01
CA LYS A 85 10.13 11.65 -2.01
C LYS A 85 10.03 10.64 -3.16
N PHE A 86 11.18 10.21 -3.69
CA PHE A 86 11.25 9.20 -4.74
C PHE A 86 10.64 7.87 -4.28
N ALA A 87 11.03 7.37 -3.10
CA ALA A 87 10.48 6.15 -2.51
C ALA A 87 8.95 6.21 -2.35
N ARG A 88 8.41 7.34 -1.85
CA ARG A 88 6.96 7.55 -1.73
C ARG A 88 6.25 7.54 -3.07
N GLN A 89 6.83 8.18 -4.09
CA GLN A 89 6.24 8.21 -5.43
C GLN A 89 6.26 6.82 -6.08
N MET A 90 7.38 6.10 -5.99
CA MET A 90 7.48 4.71 -6.45
C MET A 90 6.46 3.81 -5.76
N ARG A 91 6.32 3.92 -4.44
CA ARG A 91 5.32 3.15 -3.68
C ARG A 91 3.89 3.46 -4.12
N LYS A 92 3.59 4.71 -4.46
CA LYS A 92 2.29 5.10 -5.02
C LYS A 92 2.05 4.48 -6.39
N GLU A 93 3.04 4.53 -7.29
CA GLU A 93 2.94 3.93 -8.63
C GLU A 93 2.80 2.41 -8.58
N ILE A 94 3.59 1.74 -7.74
CA ILE A 94 3.48 0.29 -7.49
C ILE A 94 2.06 -0.05 -7.04
N ARG A 95 1.50 0.72 -6.10
CA ARG A 95 0.12 0.50 -5.63
C ARG A 95 -0.90 0.71 -6.74
N LEU A 96 -0.72 1.68 -7.62
CA LEU A 96 -1.62 1.91 -8.75
C LEU A 96 -1.56 0.76 -9.76
N HIS A 97 -0.36 0.22 -10.01
CA HIS A 97 -0.16 -0.89 -10.96
C HIS A 97 -0.51 -2.26 -10.37
N ASP A 98 -0.47 -2.43 -9.05
CA ASP A 98 -1.02 -3.63 -8.38
C ASP A 98 -2.55 -3.70 -8.52
N VAL A 99 -3.24 -2.56 -8.61
CA VAL A 99 -4.69 -2.49 -8.84
C VAL A 99 -4.98 -2.60 -10.35
N GLN A 100 -4.52 -3.68 -10.98
CA GLN A 100 -5.06 -4.08 -12.27
C GLN A 100 -6.42 -4.73 -12.08
N ALA A 101 -7.35 -4.45 -13.01
CA ALA A 101 -8.62 -5.14 -13.05
C ALA A 101 -8.35 -6.65 -13.18
N PRO A 102 -8.99 -7.51 -12.36
CA PRO A 102 -8.86 -8.95 -12.49
C PRO A 102 -9.25 -9.39 -13.91
N ILE A 103 -8.50 -10.36 -14.47
CA ILE A 103 -8.88 -10.96 -15.75
C ILE A 103 -10.09 -11.86 -15.50
N TYR A 104 -11.23 -11.50 -16.08
CA TYR A 104 -12.45 -12.28 -15.94
C TYR A 104 -12.72 -13.10 -17.20
N ASN A 105 -12.64 -14.42 -17.08
CA ASN A 105 -13.15 -15.37 -18.07
C ASN A 105 -14.50 -15.91 -17.59
N CYS A 106 -15.58 -15.56 -18.28
CA CYS A 106 -16.93 -15.99 -17.90
C CYS A 106 -17.16 -17.51 -18.01
N ASN A 107 -16.36 -18.21 -18.83
CA ASN A 107 -16.47 -19.65 -19.05
C ASN A 107 -15.60 -20.49 -18.10
N ALA A 108 -14.75 -19.86 -17.28
CA ALA A 108 -13.96 -20.59 -16.30
C ALA A 108 -14.83 -21.02 -15.11
N GLU A 109 -14.53 -22.19 -14.54
CA GLU A 109 -15.16 -22.62 -13.30
C GLU A 109 -14.84 -21.65 -12.16
N PRO A 110 -15.83 -21.23 -11.36
CA PRO A 110 -15.60 -20.37 -10.22
C PRO A 110 -14.91 -21.12 -9.07
N VAL A 111 -14.17 -20.39 -8.25
CA VAL A 111 -13.62 -20.91 -6.98
C VAL A 111 -14.75 -21.21 -6.00
N LEU A 112 -15.73 -20.31 -5.89
CA LEU A 112 -16.98 -20.54 -5.15
C LEU A 112 -18.15 -20.19 -6.06
N ASP A 113 -19.01 -21.17 -6.32
CA ASP A 113 -20.27 -20.95 -7.03
C ASP A 113 -21.35 -20.35 -6.11
N VAL A 114 -22.52 -20.08 -6.66
CA VAL A 114 -23.63 -19.47 -5.91
C VAL A 114 -24.12 -20.36 -4.75
N ASN A 115 -24.02 -21.69 -4.87
CA ASN A 115 -24.44 -22.61 -3.83
C ASN A 115 -23.48 -22.55 -2.65
N ARG A 116 -22.18 -22.55 -2.94
CA ARG A 116 -21.15 -22.44 -1.91
C ARG A 116 -21.16 -21.07 -1.23
N VAL A 117 -21.42 -20.00 -1.98
CA VAL A 117 -21.65 -18.66 -1.40
C VAL A 117 -22.85 -18.67 -0.45
N ARG A 118 -23.94 -19.36 -0.81
CA ARG A 118 -25.16 -19.46 0.01
C ARG A 118 -24.95 -20.24 1.31
N GLU A 119 -24.07 -21.23 1.30
CA GLU A 119 -23.67 -21.97 2.51
C GLU A 119 -22.89 -21.07 3.47
N LEU A 120 -21.95 -20.27 2.95
CA LEU A 120 -21.05 -19.45 3.77
C LEU A 120 -21.69 -18.14 4.26
N LEU A 121 -22.58 -17.54 3.48
CA LEU A 121 -23.25 -16.29 3.85
C LEU A 121 -24.69 -16.54 4.33
N PRO A 122 -25.16 -15.80 5.35
CA PRO A 122 -26.56 -15.88 5.80
C PRO A 122 -27.54 -15.16 4.86
N HIS A 123 -27.04 -14.27 3.98
CA HIS A 123 -27.86 -13.47 3.07
C HIS A 123 -28.69 -14.33 2.13
N ARG A 124 -29.94 -13.95 1.87
CA ARG A 124 -30.85 -14.62 0.92
C ARG A 124 -31.54 -13.59 0.05
N TYR A 125 -32.20 -14.04 -1.02
CA TYR A 125 -32.99 -13.15 -1.88
C TYR A 125 -33.97 -12.29 -1.04
N PRO A 126 -34.07 -10.97 -1.31
CA PRO A 126 -33.46 -10.22 -2.42
C PRO A 126 -32.09 -9.58 -2.11
N PHE A 127 -31.38 -10.04 -1.07
CA PHE A 127 -30.17 -9.38 -0.54
C PHE A 127 -28.91 -10.26 -0.56
N GLN A 128 -28.94 -11.47 -1.12
CA GLN A 128 -27.73 -12.18 -1.53
C GLN A 128 -27.32 -11.64 -2.90
N LEU A 129 -26.29 -10.80 -2.94
CA LEU A 129 -25.91 -10.08 -4.16
C LEU A 129 -24.67 -10.67 -4.83
N VAL A 130 -23.89 -11.50 -4.16
CA VAL A 130 -22.71 -12.14 -4.77
C VAL A 130 -23.12 -13.37 -5.57
N ASP A 131 -22.75 -13.42 -6.85
CA ASP A 131 -23.09 -14.55 -7.72
C ASP A 131 -22.04 -15.66 -7.67
N LYS A 132 -20.75 -15.28 -7.71
CA LYS A 132 -19.62 -16.22 -7.66
C LYS A 132 -18.32 -15.55 -7.23
N ILE A 133 -17.39 -16.33 -6.70
CA ILE A 133 -16.01 -15.95 -6.45
C ILE A 133 -15.12 -16.59 -7.50
N ILE A 134 -14.25 -15.79 -8.13
CA ILE A 134 -13.37 -16.25 -9.22
C ILE A 134 -11.91 -16.37 -8.79
N GLU A 135 -11.52 -15.77 -7.66
CA GLU A 135 -10.14 -15.80 -7.18
C GLU A 135 -10.12 -15.58 -5.67
N ILE A 136 -9.31 -16.37 -4.96
CA ILE A 136 -9.00 -16.19 -3.54
C ILE A 136 -7.48 -16.21 -3.38
N GLY A 137 -6.90 -15.08 -2.97
CA GLY A 137 -5.51 -14.97 -2.60
C GLY A 137 -5.33 -15.00 -1.08
N VAL A 138 -4.09 -14.81 -0.62
CA VAL A 138 -3.77 -14.81 0.83
C VAL A 138 -4.49 -13.68 1.58
N ASN A 139 -4.53 -12.48 1.00
CA ASN A 139 -5.09 -11.28 1.64
C ASN A 139 -6.17 -10.59 0.78
N TYR A 140 -6.67 -11.25 -0.27
CA TYR A 140 -7.67 -10.66 -1.15
C TYR A 140 -8.61 -11.71 -1.72
N ILE A 141 -9.76 -11.26 -2.19
CA ILE A 141 -10.77 -12.07 -2.85
C ILE A 141 -11.33 -11.28 -4.04
N VAL A 142 -11.72 -11.99 -5.09
CA VAL A 142 -12.37 -11.40 -6.27
C VAL A 142 -13.72 -12.06 -6.50
N GLY A 143 -14.78 -11.26 -6.40
CA GLY A 143 -16.16 -11.70 -6.60
C GLY A 143 -16.85 -10.99 -7.76
N ILE A 144 -17.90 -11.64 -8.26
CA ILE A 144 -18.71 -11.22 -9.40
C ILE A 144 -20.13 -10.94 -8.95
N LYS A 145 -20.67 -9.82 -9.44
CA LYS A 145 -22.10 -9.50 -9.46
C LYS A 145 -22.50 -9.21 -10.91
N ASN A 146 -23.35 -10.04 -11.48
CA ASN A 146 -24.03 -9.77 -12.74
C ASN A 146 -25.25 -8.90 -12.45
N VAL A 147 -25.45 -7.91 -13.31
CA VAL A 147 -26.54 -6.94 -13.16
C VAL A 147 -27.57 -7.20 -14.24
N THR A 148 -28.80 -7.51 -13.84
CA THR A 148 -29.88 -7.82 -14.78
C THR A 148 -31.11 -6.97 -14.53
N ALA A 149 -31.84 -6.63 -15.59
CA ALA A 149 -33.06 -5.83 -15.48
C ALA A 149 -34.15 -6.54 -14.64
N ASN A 150 -34.04 -7.86 -14.47
CA ASN A 150 -34.95 -8.67 -13.67
C ASN A 150 -34.66 -8.65 -12.16
N GLU A 151 -33.93 -7.66 -11.65
CA GLU A 151 -33.72 -7.48 -10.21
C GLU A 151 -34.74 -6.51 -9.61
N PRO A 152 -35.25 -6.79 -8.39
CA PRO A 152 -36.41 -6.08 -7.84
C PRO A 152 -36.20 -4.57 -7.66
N PHE A 153 -34.97 -4.13 -7.40
CA PHE A 153 -34.67 -2.71 -7.18
C PHE A 153 -34.76 -1.85 -8.46
N PHE A 154 -34.68 -2.45 -9.65
CA PHE A 154 -34.80 -1.69 -10.91
C PHE A 154 -36.23 -1.19 -11.18
N GLN A 155 -37.24 -1.80 -10.56
CA GLN A 155 -38.63 -1.30 -10.67
C GLN A 155 -38.77 0.12 -10.12
N GLY A 156 -37.94 0.49 -9.14
CA GLY A 156 -38.00 1.79 -8.46
C GLY A 156 -36.78 2.69 -8.67
N HIS A 157 -35.68 2.19 -9.23
CA HIS A 157 -34.42 2.94 -9.30
C HIS A 157 -33.78 2.88 -10.71
N PHE A 158 -34.27 3.65 -11.68
CA PHE A 158 -35.52 4.41 -11.71
C PHE A 158 -36.42 3.87 -12.82
N PRO A 159 -37.76 4.06 -12.75
CA PRO A 159 -38.69 3.40 -13.68
C PRO A 159 -38.40 3.62 -15.18
N GLN A 160 -37.85 4.77 -15.56
CA GLN A 160 -37.47 5.09 -16.95
C GLN A 160 -35.96 5.02 -17.21
N GLU A 161 -35.15 4.82 -16.16
CA GLU A 161 -33.70 4.81 -16.24
C GLU A 161 -33.15 3.81 -15.21
N PRO A 162 -33.08 2.51 -15.53
CA PRO A 162 -32.64 1.50 -14.58
C PRO A 162 -31.16 1.68 -14.24
N VAL A 163 -30.87 1.98 -12.97
CA VAL A 163 -29.51 2.18 -12.44
C VAL A 163 -29.37 1.36 -11.16
N MET A 164 -28.33 0.55 -11.02
CA MET A 164 -28.12 -0.18 -9.77
C MET A 164 -27.79 0.81 -8.65
N PRO A 165 -28.52 0.81 -7.51
CA PRO A 165 -28.22 1.69 -6.40
C PRO A 165 -26.76 1.53 -5.91
N GLY A 166 -26.04 2.64 -5.78
CA GLY A 166 -24.63 2.61 -5.37
C GLY A 166 -24.41 1.95 -4.00
N VAL A 167 -25.38 2.06 -3.09
CA VAL A 167 -25.36 1.38 -1.79
C VAL A 167 -25.37 -0.15 -1.91
N LEU A 168 -26.02 -0.70 -2.94
CA LEU A 168 -25.98 -2.15 -3.18
C LEU A 168 -24.64 -2.60 -3.76
N GLN A 169 -23.92 -1.74 -4.48
CA GLN A 169 -22.54 -2.03 -4.90
C GLN A 169 -21.62 -2.12 -3.67
N ILE A 170 -21.79 -1.22 -2.69
CA ILE A 170 -21.06 -1.29 -1.41
C ILE A 170 -21.43 -2.57 -0.66
N GLU A 171 -22.71 -2.94 -0.63
CA GLU A 171 -23.17 -4.17 0.02
C GLU A 171 -22.54 -5.41 -0.62
N VAL A 172 -22.45 -5.49 -1.94
CA VAL A 172 -21.73 -6.58 -2.64
C VAL A 172 -20.28 -6.65 -2.16
N MET A 173 -19.58 -5.52 -2.06
CA MET A 173 -18.22 -5.47 -1.53
C MET A 173 -18.13 -5.96 -0.08
N ALA A 174 -19.12 -5.62 0.76
CA ALA A 174 -19.21 -6.07 2.14
C ALA A 174 -19.41 -7.59 2.24
N GLN A 175 -20.32 -8.15 1.43
CA GLN A 175 -20.55 -9.61 1.36
C GLN A 175 -19.33 -10.38 0.89
N ILE A 176 -18.63 -9.87 -0.13
CA ILE A 176 -17.36 -10.45 -0.61
C ILE A 176 -16.28 -10.37 0.48
N GLY A 177 -16.17 -9.24 1.19
CA GLY A 177 -15.28 -9.11 2.34
C GLY A 177 -15.62 -10.08 3.47
N GLY A 178 -16.91 -10.31 3.73
CA GLY A 178 -17.40 -11.31 4.67
C GLY A 178 -16.95 -12.73 4.28
N LEU A 179 -17.06 -13.09 3.00
CA LEU A 179 -16.55 -14.36 2.47
C LEU A 179 -15.04 -14.53 2.68
N LEU A 180 -14.24 -13.47 2.47
CA LEU A 180 -12.79 -13.52 2.73
C LEU A 180 -12.49 -13.85 4.20
N VAL A 181 -13.22 -13.24 5.13
CA VAL A 181 -13.05 -13.47 6.57
C VAL A 181 -13.54 -14.86 6.98
N LEU A 182 -14.75 -15.25 6.55
CA LEU A 182 -15.36 -16.52 6.90
C LEU A 182 -14.59 -17.72 6.33
N ASN A 183 -13.95 -17.56 5.16
CA ASN A 183 -13.09 -18.59 4.59
C ASN A 183 -11.77 -18.78 5.36
N SER A 184 -11.44 -17.88 6.31
CA SER A 184 -10.23 -17.95 7.12
C SER A 184 -10.44 -18.52 8.54
N VAL A 185 -11.68 -18.89 8.89
CA VAL A 185 -12.04 -19.43 10.21
C VAL A 185 -12.55 -20.87 10.10
N GLU A 186 -12.35 -21.67 11.14
CA GLU A 186 -12.73 -23.10 11.15
C GLU A 186 -14.25 -23.33 11.19
N ASP A 187 -14.97 -22.51 11.97
CA ASP A 187 -16.43 -22.62 12.16
C ASP A 187 -17.15 -21.36 11.63
N PRO A 188 -17.21 -21.12 10.30
CA PRO A 188 -17.79 -19.90 9.74
C PRO A 188 -19.25 -19.67 10.16
N ASP A 189 -20.04 -20.75 10.31
CA ASP A 189 -21.46 -20.68 10.66
C ASP A 189 -21.74 -20.07 12.05
N ARG A 190 -20.72 -19.98 12.91
CA ARG A 190 -20.84 -19.38 14.25
C ARG A 190 -20.67 -17.86 14.23
N TYR A 191 -20.28 -17.27 13.10
CA TYR A 191 -19.92 -15.86 13.02
C TYR A 191 -20.84 -15.10 12.07
N SER A 192 -21.41 -14.00 12.57
CA SER A 192 -22.09 -13.01 11.74
C SER A 192 -21.14 -11.87 11.41
N THR A 193 -20.99 -11.56 10.13
CA THR A 193 -20.19 -10.42 9.69
C THR A 193 -21.02 -9.15 9.74
N TYR A 194 -20.62 -8.19 10.58
CA TYR A 194 -21.28 -6.88 10.67
C TYR A 194 -20.43 -5.81 10.02
N PHE A 195 -21.07 -4.96 9.22
CA PHE A 195 -20.43 -3.86 8.54
C PHE A 195 -20.42 -2.62 9.43
N MET A 196 -19.25 -2.23 9.93
CA MET A 196 -19.14 -1.20 10.98
C MET A 196 -18.88 0.21 10.43
N LYS A 197 -18.14 0.34 9.33
CA LYS A 197 -17.66 1.63 8.83
C LYS A 197 -17.44 1.60 7.33
N ILE A 198 -17.80 2.71 6.69
CA ILE A 198 -17.52 2.99 5.28
C ILE A 198 -16.76 4.31 5.21
N ASP A 199 -15.62 4.32 4.53
CA ASP A 199 -14.83 5.53 4.31
C ASP A 199 -14.46 5.67 2.83
N ASN A 200 -14.37 6.91 2.35
CA ASN A 200 -13.79 7.27 1.05
C ASN A 200 -14.42 6.60 -0.18
N VAL A 201 -15.72 6.27 -0.14
CA VAL A 201 -16.42 5.72 -1.31
C VAL A 201 -16.61 6.79 -2.39
N LYS A 202 -16.37 6.40 -3.64
CA LYS A 202 -16.56 7.24 -4.83
C LYS A 202 -17.18 6.41 -5.95
N PHE A 203 -18.35 6.84 -6.42
CA PHE A 203 -18.98 6.29 -7.62
C PHE A 203 -18.52 7.09 -8.83
N ARG A 204 -18.04 6.41 -9.88
CA ARG A 204 -17.48 7.07 -11.07
C ARG A 204 -18.39 6.97 -12.29
N GLN A 205 -19.11 5.85 -12.42
CA GLN A 205 -19.98 5.55 -13.55
C GLN A 205 -21.26 4.89 -13.04
N LYS A 206 -22.36 5.09 -13.78
CA LYS A 206 -23.61 4.37 -13.54
C LYS A 206 -23.40 2.91 -13.88
N VAL A 207 -24.00 2.03 -13.09
CA VAL A 207 -24.08 0.60 -13.36
C VAL A 207 -25.51 0.31 -13.82
N VAL A 208 -25.64 -0.39 -14.93
CA VAL A 208 -26.92 -0.62 -15.62
C VAL A 208 -27.12 -2.11 -15.91
N PRO A 209 -28.36 -2.55 -16.21
CA PRO A 209 -28.59 -3.92 -16.67
C PRO A 209 -27.70 -4.33 -17.85
N GLY A 210 -27.12 -5.51 -17.76
CA GLY A 210 -26.14 -6.04 -18.73
C GLY A 210 -24.69 -5.94 -18.26
N ASP A 211 -24.40 -5.11 -17.25
CA ASP A 211 -23.05 -5.00 -16.69
C ASP A 211 -22.67 -6.25 -15.89
N THR A 212 -21.36 -6.55 -15.91
CA THR A 212 -20.73 -7.48 -14.96
C THR A 212 -19.80 -6.70 -14.06
N LEU A 213 -20.13 -6.62 -12.78
CA LEU A 213 -19.28 -5.99 -11.78
C LEU A 213 -18.27 -7.00 -11.25
N ILE A 214 -16.99 -6.62 -11.34
CA ILE A 214 -15.86 -7.37 -10.81
C ILE A 214 -15.35 -6.61 -9.60
N PHE A 215 -15.46 -7.21 -8.42
CA PHE A 215 -15.03 -6.61 -7.17
C PHE A 215 -13.79 -7.31 -6.64
N ARG A 216 -12.68 -6.58 -6.57
CA ARG A 216 -11.48 -6.99 -5.86
C ARG A 216 -11.49 -6.36 -4.46
N VAL A 217 -11.57 -7.20 -3.43
CA VAL A 217 -11.57 -6.78 -2.03
C VAL A 217 -10.30 -7.27 -1.36
N GLU A 218 -9.59 -6.37 -0.67
CA GLU A 218 -8.32 -6.66 -0.03
C GLU A 218 -8.39 -6.39 1.47
N LEU A 219 -7.80 -7.27 2.27
CA LEU A 219 -7.64 -7.11 3.70
C LEU A 219 -6.50 -6.12 3.99
N LEU A 220 -6.85 -4.92 4.47
CA LEU A 220 -5.86 -3.86 4.74
C LEU A 220 -5.10 -4.06 6.06
N THR A 221 -5.76 -4.65 7.06
CA THR A 221 -5.23 -4.86 8.40
C THR A 221 -5.59 -6.27 8.85
N PRO A 222 -4.70 -6.99 9.55
CA PRO A 222 -5.02 -8.31 10.09
C PRO A 222 -6.28 -8.28 10.98
N ILE A 223 -7.05 -9.35 10.91
CA ILE A 223 -8.25 -9.53 11.73
C ILE A 223 -7.81 -9.62 13.19
N ARG A 224 -8.24 -8.65 14.02
CA ARG A 224 -8.06 -8.69 15.47
C ARG A 224 -9.22 -9.50 16.05
N ARG A 225 -8.89 -10.58 16.77
CA ARG A 225 -9.86 -11.38 17.55
C ARG A 225 -10.13 -10.72 18.89
#